data_AF-A0A091FLY5-F1
#
_entry.id   AF-A0A091FLY5-F1
#
_cell.length_a   1.000
_cell.length_b   1.000
_cell.length_c   1.000
_cell.angle_alpha   90.00
_cell.angle_beta   90.00
_cell.angle_gamma   90.00
#
_symmetry.space_group_name_H-M   'P 1'
#
loop_
_entity.id
_entity.type
_entity.pdbx_description
1 polymer ?
#
loop_
_entity_poly.entity_id
_entity_poly.type
_entity_poly.pdbx_seq_one_letter_code
_entity_poly.pdbx_strand_id
1 'polypeptide(L)'
;QGAGWSPVIQEEAVRELLSRLDVHKSMGPDGIHPRVMRELADELEEPLSIVYQQSWLTGEVPDNWKLANVMPIHKKGRKEDPGSYRPVSLTSVPGKVMEQFILSAITQHLQDGRGI
;
A
#
# COMPACT_ATOMS: atom_id res chain seq x y z
N GLN A 1 -19.72 19.03 15.26
CA GLN A 1 -20.35 17.81 14.73
C GLN A 1 -19.85 17.67 13.30
N GLY A 2 -18.66 17.08 13.14
CA GLY A 2 -18.05 16.92 11.81
C GLY A 2 -18.61 15.65 11.20
N ALA A 3 -19.22 15.74 10.02
CA ALA A 3 -19.52 14.56 9.22
C ALA A 3 -18.20 13.79 9.07
N GLY A 4 -18.17 12.55 9.58
CA GLY A 4 -16.97 11.73 9.62
C GLY A 4 -16.45 11.52 8.21
N TRP A 5 -15.20 11.92 7.99
CA TRP A 5 -14.46 11.62 6.79
C TRP A 5 -14.14 10.11 6.77
N SER A 6 -15.10 9.32 6.30
CA SER A 6 -14.96 7.89 6.12
C SER A 6 -15.28 7.56 4.67
N PRO A 7 -14.28 7.55 3.76
CA PRO A 7 -14.47 7.02 2.42
C PRO A 7 -14.97 5.57 2.50
N VAL A 8 -15.91 5.24 1.63
CA VAL A 8 -16.28 3.85 1.37
C VAL A 8 -15.31 3.30 0.35
N ILE A 9 -14.60 2.22 0.70
CA ILE A 9 -13.65 1.58 -0.21
C ILE A 9 -14.43 0.64 -1.13
N GLN A 10 -14.56 1.03 -2.41
CA GLN A 10 -15.27 0.26 -3.42
C GLN A 10 -14.39 -0.87 -3.99
N GLU A 11 -15.00 -2.01 -4.30
CA GLU A 11 -14.35 -3.16 -4.93
C GLU A 11 -13.70 -2.78 -6.26
N GLU A 12 -14.39 -2.00 -7.09
CA GLU A 12 -13.88 -1.59 -8.39
C GLU A 12 -12.60 -0.76 -8.26
N ALA A 13 -12.49 0.08 -7.22
CA ALA A 13 -11.30 0.87 -6.96
C ALA A 13 -10.13 -0.01 -6.50
N VAL A 14 -10.41 -1.06 -5.71
CA VAL A 14 -9.40 -2.05 -5.32
C VAL A 14 -8.89 -2.77 -6.57
N ARG A 15 -9.80 -3.31 -7.40
CA ARG A 15 -9.42 -3.99 -8.65
C ARG A 15 -8.64 -3.08 -9.58
N GLU A 16 -9.03 -1.83 -9.75
CA GLU A 16 -8.32 -0.87 -10.59
C GLU A 16 -6.86 -0.71 -10.10
N LEU A 17 -6.64 -0.57 -8.80
CA LEU A 17 -5.30 -0.50 -8.23
C LEU A 17 -4.50 -1.81 -8.41
N LEU A 18 -5.14 -2.97 -8.18
CA LEU A 18 -4.51 -4.28 -8.39
C LEU A 18 -4.10 -4.49 -9.86
N SER A 19 -4.98 -4.13 -10.80
CA SER A 19 -4.75 -4.26 -12.24
C SER A 19 -3.55 -3.43 -12.75
N ARG A 20 -3.23 -2.34 -12.03
CA ARG A 20 -2.14 -1.41 -12.35
C ARG A 20 -0.82 -1.72 -11.65
N LEU A 21 -0.76 -2.78 -10.84
CA LEU A 21 0.46 -3.17 -10.16
C LEU A 21 1.60 -3.45 -11.17
N ASP A 22 2.77 -2.90 -10.87
CA ASP A 22 4.00 -3.24 -11.57
C ASP A 22 4.48 -4.63 -11.13
N VAL A 23 4.33 -5.60 -12.03
CA VAL A 23 4.69 -7.01 -11.80
C VAL A 23 6.18 -7.28 -11.77
N HIS A 24 7.02 -6.27 -12.01
CA HIS A 24 8.46 -6.41 -11.87
C HIS A 24 8.97 -5.95 -10.49
N LYS A 25 8.06 -5.52 -9.59
CA LYS A 25 8.41 -5.19 -8.20
C LYS A 25 8.60 -6.44 -7.35
N SER A 26 9.45 -6.30 -6.33
CA SER A 26 9.71 -7.33 -5.33
C SER A 26 8.50 -7.61 -4.44
N MET A 27 8.36 -8.85 -3.99
CA MET A 27 7.43 -9.27 -2.94
C MET A 27 7.84 -8.70 -1.56
N GLY A 28 6.86 -8.57 -0.68
CA GLY A 28 7.09 -8.24 0.73
C GLY A 28 7.44 -9.48 1.56
N PRO A 29 7.40 -9.36 2.91
CA PRO A 29 7.62 -10.49 3.82
C PRO A 29 6.55 -11.58 3.72
N ASP A 30 5.40 -11.27 3.15
CA ASP A 30 4.29 -12.18 2.89
C ASP A 30 4.56 -13.20 1.78
N GLY A 31 5.62 -13.00 0.98
CA GLY A 31 5.97 -13.87 -0.14
C GLY A 31 5.04 -13.75 -1.35
N ILE A 32 4.08 -12.81 -1.32
CA ILE A 32 3.09 -12.67 -2.39
C ILE A 32 3.65 -11.74 -3.47
N HIS A 33 3.85 -12.30 -4.66
CA HIS A 33 4.36 -11.53 -5.78
C HIS A 33 3.28 -10.60 -6.36
N PRO A 34 3.59 -9.34 -6.77
CA PRO A 34 2.61 -8.42 -7.33
C PRO A 34 1.87 -8.98 -8.55
N ARG A 35 2.51 -9.89 -9.30
CA ARG A 35 1.88 -10.63 -10.41
C ARG A 35 0.65 -11.42 -9.97
N VAL A 36 0.71 -12.11 -8.84
CA VAL A 36 -0.41 -12.89 -8.32
C VAL A 36 -1.59 -11.97 -8.02
N MET A 37 -1.32 -10.85 -7.35
CA MET A 37 -2.34 -9.86 -7.00
C MET A 37 -2.99 -9.22 -8.23
N ARG A 38 -2.22 -9.01 -9.30
CA ARG A 38 -2.73 -8.44 -10.56
C ARG A 38 -3.54 -9.43 -11.38
N GLU A 39 -3.07 -10.68 -11.48
CA GLU A 39 -3.72 -11.73 -12.26
C GLU A 39 -5.01 -12.23 -11.59
N LEU A 40 -5.09 -12.15 -10.26
CA LEU A 40 -6.27 -12.52 -9.46
C LEU A 40 -7.06 -11.29 -8.99
N ALA A 41 -7.04 -10.19 -9.75
CA ALA A 41 -7.61 -8.92 -9.30
C ALA A 41 -9.14 -9.01 -9.10
N ASP A 42 -9.85 -9.68 -10.01
CA ASP A 42 -11.31 -9.86 -9.94
C ASP A 42 -11.71 -10.78 -8.77
N GLU A 43 -10.86 -11.74 -8.38
CA GLU A 43 -11.12 -12.65 -7.26
C GLU A 43 -10.75 -12.03 -5.91
N LEU A 44 -9.82 -11.08 -5.90
CA LEU A 44 -9.32 -10.44 -4.69
C LEU A 44 -10.01 -9.11 -4.35
N GLU A 45 -10.77 -8.52 -5.28
CA GLU A 45 -11.39 -7.19 -5.09
C GLU A 45 -12.34 -7.14 -3.90
N GLU A 46 -13.27 -8.09 -3.81
CA GLU A 46 -14.24 -8.21 -2.71
C GLU A 46 -13.57 -8.50 -1.36
N PRO A 47 -12.75 -9.56 -1.18
CA PRO A 47 -12.16 -9.83 0.13
C PRO A 47 -11.22 -8.72 0.60
N LEU A 48 -10.49 -8.07 -0.31
CA LEU A 48 -9.61 -6.96 0.07
C LEU A 48 -10.38 -5.68 0.39
N SER A 49 -11.48 -5.37 -0.31
CA SER A 49 -12.31 -4.20 0.00
C SER A 49 -12.85 -4.28 1.44
N ILE A 50 -13.30 -5.47 1.87
CA ILE A 50 -13.77 -5.73 3.23
C ILE A 50 -12.65 -5.49 4.24
N VAL A 51 -11.45 -6.06 4.02
CA VAL A 51 -10.30 -5.87 4.92
C VAL A 51 -9.90 -4.40 5.00
N TYR A 52 -9.80 -3.71 3.86
CA TYR A 52 -9.44 -2.29 3.81
C TYR A 52 -10.48 -1.41 4.52
N GLN A 53 -11.77 -1.68 4.32
CA GLN A 53 -12.83 -0.93 4.97
C GLN A 53 -12.78 -1.11 6.49
N GLN A 54 -12.57 -2.35 6.97
CA GLN A 54 -12.40 -2.61 8.40
C GLN A 54 -11.14 -1.93 8.94
N SER A 55 -10.03 -1.97 8.21
CA SER A 55 -8.81 -1.27 8.60
C SER A 55 -8.98 0.24 8.68
N TRP A 56 -9.75 0.83 7.78
CA TRP A 56 -10.08 2.25 7.82
C TRP A 56 -10.89 2.62 9.07
N LEU A 57 -11.92 1.83 9.39
CA LEU A 57 -12.84 2.12 10.49
C LEU A 57 -12.20 1.89 11.87
N THR A 58 -11.37 0.86 12.00
CA THR A 58 -10.74 0.47 13.28
C THR A 58 -9.41 1.17 13.53
N GLY A 59 -8.74 1.65 12.47
CA GLY A 59 -7.35 2.11 12.56
C GLY A 59 -6.34 0.98 12.73
N GLU A 60 -6.76 -0.28 12.58
CA GLU A 60 -5.91 -1.46 12.70
C GLU A 60 -5.69 -2.14 11.34
N VAL A 61 -4.46 -2.61 11.10
CA VAL A 61 -4.12 -3.39 9.90
C VAL A 61 -3.67 -4.80 10.29
N PRO A 62 -3.79 -5.80 9.39
CA PRO A 62 -3.23 -7.12 9.61
C PRO A 62 -1.76 -7.06 10.04
N ASP A 63 -1.35 -7.90 11.00
CA ASP A 63 0.01 -7.87 11.55
C ASP A 63 1.09 -8.10 10.48
N ASN A 64 0.79 -8.94 9.49
CA ASN A 64 1.69 -9.17 8.35
C ASN A 64 1.98 -7.90 7.54
N TRP A 65 1.07 -6.91 7.54
CA TRP A 65 1.28 -5.65 6.82
C TRP A 65 2.15 -4.66 7.60
N LYS A 66 2.31 -4.85 8.92
CA LYS A 66 3.19 -4.05 9.78
C LYS A 66 4.66 -4.43 9.64
N LEU A 67 4.95 -5.55 8.97
CA LEU A 67 6.30 -6.08 8.75
C LEU A 67 6.88 -5.59 7.41
N ALA A 68 8.20 -5.46 7.35
CA ALA A 68 8.92 -5.13 6.13
C ALA A 68 10.29 -5.82 6.06
N ASN A 69 10.70 -6.20 4.85
CA ASN A 69 12.08 -6.62 4.60
C ASN A 69 12.92 -5.38 4.33
N VAL A 70 13.95 -5.12 5.14
CA VAL A 70 14.84 -3.96 4.96
C VAL A 70 15.99 -4.33 4.03
N MET A 71 15.97 -3.77 2.82
CA MET A 71 16.98 -4.00 1.80
C MET A 71 17.96 -2.82 1.72
N PRO A 72 19.29 -3.05 1.86
CA PRO A 72 20.28 -2.00 1.65
C PRO A 72 20.46 -1.72 0.15
N ILE A 73 20.18 -0.49 -0.28
CA ILE A 73 20.44 -0.03 -1.65
C ILE A 73 21.69 0.84 -1.63
N HIS A 74 22.71 0.45 -2.40
CA HIS A 74 23.92 1.24 -2.54
C HIS A 74 23.59 2.61 -3.16
N LYS A 75 24.09 3.69 -2.55
CA LYS A 75 23.90 5.06 -3.04
C LYS A 75 25.17 5.58 -3.71
N LYS A 76 26.24 5.74 -2.94
CA LYS A 76 27.54 6.27 -3.39
C LYS A 76 28.62 5.92 -2.36
N GLY A 77 29.88 5.92 -2.77
CA GLY A 77 31.00 5.60 -1.89
C GLY A 77 31.39 4.12 -1.94
N ARG A 78 32.18 3.69 -0.95
CA ARG A 78 32.77 2.34 -0.87
C ARG A 78 31.70 1.31 -0.51
N LYS A 79 31.73 0.12 -1.13
CA LYS A 79 30.73 -0.92 -0.87
C LYS A 79 30.89 -1.57 0.51
N GLU A 80 32.06 -1.43 1.09
CA GLU A 80 32.43 -1.96 2.40
C GLU A 80 31.96 -1.03 3.54
N ASP A 81 31.60 0.21 3.22
CA ASP A 81 31.12 1.20 4.18
C ASP A 81 29.58 1.12 4.30
N PRO A 82 29.03 0.73 5.47
CA PRO A 82 27.58 0.71 5.69
C PRO A 82 26.91 2.07 5.43
N GLY A 83 27.61 3.19 5.66
CA GLY A 83 27.10 4.55 5.41
C GLY A 83 26.90 4.88 3.93
N SER A 84 27.44 4.06 3.03
CA SER A 84 27.29 4.19 1.57
C SER A 84 25.96 3.62 1.04
N TYR A 85 25.11 3.07 1.91
CA TYR A 85 23.82 2.47 1.58
C TYR A 85 22.66 3.27 2.20
N ARG A 86 21.49 3.18 1.56
CA ARG A 86 20.21 3.61 2.15
C ARG A 86 19.34 2.38 2.39
N PRO A 87 18.69 2.24 3.56
CA PRO A 87 17.71 1.19 3.77
C PRO A 87 16.44 1.50 2.96
N VAL A 88 15.84 0.47 2.38
CA VAL A 88 14.49 0.53 1.78
C VAL A 88 13.65 -0.59 2.36
N SER A 89 12.47 -0.22 2.87
CA SER A 89 11.49 -1.16 3.39
C SER A 89 10.64 -1.74 2.26
N LEU A 90 10.71 -3.06 2.07
CA LEU A 90 9.78 -3.78 1.21
C LEU A 90 8.61 -4.24 2.07
N THR A 91 7.47 -3.55 1.98
CA THR A 91 6.20 -3.91 2.62
C THR A 91 5.37 -4.83 1.73
N SER A 92 4.36 -5.48 2.34
CA SER A 92 3.37 -6.32 1.65
C SER A 92 2.68 -5.59 0.48
N VAL A 93 2.34 -6.33 -0.58
CA VAL A 93 1.63 -5.75 -1.73
C VAL A 93 0.24 -5.24 -1.34
N PRO A 94 -0.61 -6.02 -0.63
CA PRO A 94 -1.92 -5.50 -0.22
C PRO A 94 -1.82 -4.34 0.79
N GLY A 95 -0.81 -4.31 1.65
CA GLY A 95 -0.56 -3.15 2.52
C GLY A 95 -0.24 -1.87 1.74
N LYS A 96 0.60 -1.96 0.70
CA LYS A 96 0.88 -0.81 -0.20
C LYS A 96 -0.36 -0.31 -0.93
N VAL A 97 -1.28 -1.20 -1.29
CA VAL A 97 -2.55 -0.81 -1.92
C VAL A 97 -3.42 -0.04 -0.92
N MET A 98 -3.48 -0.47 0.34
CA MET A 98 -4.16 0.30 1.40
C MET A 98 -3.54 1.70 1.58
N GLU A 99 -2.20 1.80 1.56
CA GLU A 99 -1.50 3.08 1.63
C GLU A 99 -1.91 4.04 0.50
N GLN A 100 -2.24 3.54 -0.70
CA GLN A 100 -2.74 4.36 -1.81
C GLN A 100 -4.12 4.95 -1.53
N PHE A 101 -5.03 4.19 -0.89
CA PHE A 101 -6.31 4.74 -0.45
C PHE A 101 -6.13 5.84 0.59
N ILE A 102 -5.28 5.61 1.60
CA ILE A 102 -4.95 6.60 2.63
C ILE A 102 -4.34 7.86 2.00
N LEU A 103 -3.37 7.71 1.10
CA LEU A 103 -2.74 8.81 0.39
C LEU A 103 -3.75 9.61 -0.45
N SER A 104 -4.62 8.91 -1.19
CA SER A 104 -5.64 9.55 -2.03
C SER A 104 -6.59 10.37 -1.20
N ALA A 105 -7.06 9.80 -0.09
CA ALA A 105 -7.94 10.49 0.83
C ALA A 105 -7.25 11.74 1.41
N ILE A 106 -6.05 11.59 2.00
CA ILE A 106 -5.32 12.74 2.60
C ILE A 106 -5.10 13.83 1.55
N THR A 107 -4.74 13.45 0.33
CA THR A 107 -4.52 14.38 -0.78
C THR A 107 -5.79 15.15 -1.12
N GLN A 108 -6.93 14.45 -1.23
CA GLN A 108 -8.24 15.07 -1.48
C GLN A 108 -8.59 16.06 -0.37
N HIS A 109 -8.45 15.66 0.90
CA HIS A 109 -8.71 16.55 2.03
C HIS A 109 -7.85 17.83 1.99
N LEU A 110 -6.57 17.70 1.63
CA LEU A 110 -5.67 18.83 1.49
C LEU A 110 -5.97 19.73 0.28
N GLN A 111 -6.63 19.20 -0.76
CA GLN A 111 -7.09 19.96 -1.92
C GLN A 111 -8.39 20.71 -1.59
N ASP A 112 -9.37 20.04 -0.99
CA ASP A 112 -10.64 20.63 -0.57
C ASP A 112 -10.43 21.78 0.42
N GLY A 113 -9.50 21.62 1.36
CA GLY A 113 -9.10 22.66 2.32
C GLY A 113 -8.36 23.86 1.71
N ARG A 114 -7.93 23.76 0.45
CA ARG A 114 -7.28 24.86 -0.30
C ARG A 114 -8.24 25.63 -1.21
N GLY A 115 -9.50 25.21 -1.36
CA GLY A 115 -10.51 25.94 -2.12
C GLY A 115 -10.13 26.20 -3.59
N ILE A 116 -9.49 25.22 -4.23
CA ILE A 116 -9.24 25.19 -5.69
C ILE A 116 -10.17 24.19 -6.35
#